data_AF-A0A968WJG6-F1
#
_entry.id   AF-A0A968WJG6-F1
#
_cell.length_a   1.000
_cell.length_b   1.000
_cell.length_c   1.000
_cell.angle_alpha   90.00
_cell.angle_beta   90.00
_cell.angle_gamma   90.00
#
_symmetry.space_group_name_H-M   'P 1'
#
loop_
_entity.id
_entity.type
_entity.pdbx_description
1 polymer ?
#
loop_
_entity_poly.entity_id
_entity_poly.type
_entity_poly.pdbx_seq_one_letter_code
_entity_poly.pdbx_strand_id
1 'polypeptide(L)'
;MSTDIYHLLAHIAEDQNNLSLAKEYLKRIIYIDETTIAAYLDLGSIYKLEANSRKAKQMFDTAIELLKKLSPDTNIQYRGKVKVAELLEQVKVNM
;
A
#
# COMPACT_ATOMS: atom_id res chain seq x y z
N MET A 1 13.61 1.31 13.47
CA MET A 1 13.86 1.99 12.18
C MET A 1 12.53 2.50 11.67
N SER A 2 12.44 3.73 11.16
CA SER A 2 11.14 4.30 10.76
C SER A 2 10.66 3.70 9.43
N THR A 3 9.37 3.38 9.35
CA THR A 3 8.68 2.98 8.11
C THR A 3 8.74 4.08 7.05
N ASP A 4 8.84 5.35 7.47
CA ASP A 4 8.93 6.51 6.57
C ASP A 4 10.15 6.45 5.63
N ILE A 5 11.31 6.00 6.15
CA ILE A 5 12.54 5.90 5.36
C ILE A 5 12.37 4.84 4.26
N TYR A 6 11.78 3.70 4.61
CA TYR A 6 11.51 2.64 3.64
C TYR A 6 10.44 3.05 2.63
N HIS A 7 9.44 3.85 3.02
CA HIS A 7 8.48 4.44 2.07
C HIS A 7 9.19 5.33 1.05
N LEU A 8 10.08 6.22 1.49
CA LEU A 8 10.85 7.07 0.58
C LEU A 8 11.72 6.23 -0.37
N LEU A 9 12.42 5.22 0.15
CA LEU A 9 13.24 4.32 -0.66
C LEU A 9 12.40 3.50 -1.66
N ALA A 10 11.20 3.07 -1.28
CA ALA A 10 10.28 2.40 -2.19
C ALA A 10 9.88 3.31 -3.35
N HIS A 11 9.48 4.55 -3.08
CA HIS A 11 9.12 5.50 -4.12
C HIS A 11 10.30 5.86 -5.05
N ILE A 12 11.50 6.06 -4.50
CA ILE A 12 12.70 6.27 -5.32
C ILE A 12 12.96 5.05 -6.23
N ALA A 13 12.80 3.83 -5.72
CA ALA A 13 12.95 2.63 -6.53
C ALA A 13 11.87 2.51 -7.61
N GLU A 14 10.62 2.89 -7.33
CA GLU A 14 9.54 2.97 -8.34
C GLU A 14 9.85 4.00 -9.43
N ASP A 15 10.32 5.19 -9.07
CA ASP A 15 10.73 6.25 -10.02
C ASP A 15 11.89 5.79 -10.93
N GLN A 16 12.75 4.91 -10.43
CA GLN A 16 13.82 4.26 -11.19
C GLN A 16 13.35 3.04 -11.99
N ASN A 17 12.05 2.75 -11.99
CA ASN A 17 11.44 1.56 -12.58
C ASN A 17 12.00 0.23 -12.00
N ASN A 18 12.61 0.28 -10.81
CA ASN A 18 13.12 -0.88 -10.09
C ASN A 18 12.05 -1.45 -9.16
N LEU A 19 11.01 -2.02 -9.76
CA LEU A 19 9.85 -2.57 -9.06
C LEU A 19 10.22 -3.72 -8.10
N SER A 20 11.29 -4.45 -8.38
CA SER A 20 11.78 -5.51 -7.51
C SER A 20 12.25 -4.94 -6.16
N LEU A 21 13.07 -3.88 -6.21
CA LEU A 21 13.60 -3.23 -5.02
C LEU A 21 12.51 -2.46 -4.26
N ALA A 22 11.59 -1.80 -4.97
CA ALA A 22 10.43 -1.17 -4.36
C ALA A 22 9.61 -2.17 -3.52
N LYS A 23 9.31 -3.36 -4.08
CA LYS A 23 8.64 -4.43 -3.33
C LYS A 23 9.44 -4.90 -2.11
N GLU A 24 10.76 -4.93 -2.17
CA GLU A 24 11.58 -5.31 -1.01
C GLU A 24 11.41 -4.29 0.12
N TYR A 25 11.51 -3.00 -0.16
CA TYR A 25 11.30 -1.96 0.83
C TYR A 25 9.89 -1.97 1.41
N LEU A 26 8.86 -2.13 0.58
CA LEU A 26 7.47 -2.23 1.07
C LEU A 26 7.25 -3.47 1.96
N LYS A 27 7.90 -4.59 1.66
CA LYS A 27 7.89 -5.77 2.55
C LYS A 27 8.62 -5.51 3.87
N ARG A 28 9.69 -4.71 3.86
CA ARG A 28 10.36 -4.28 5.11
C ARG A 28 9.44 -3.42 5.97
N ILE A 29 8.65 -2.54 5.35
CA ILE A 29 7.64 -1.74 6.06
C ILE A 29 6.64 -2.65 6.76
N ILE A 30 6.06 -3.61 6.04
CA ILE A 30 5.12 -4.59 6.60
C ILE A 30 5.75 -5.43 7.72
N TYR A 31 7.03 -5.78 7.61
CA TYR A 31 7.74 -6.50 8.65
C TYR A 31 7.93 -5.66 9.94
N ILE A 32 8.09 -4.34 9.80
CA ILE A 32 8.24 -3.41 10.92
C ILE A 32 6.88 -3.08 11.55
N ASP A 33 5.88 -2.83 10.70
CA ASP A 33 4.51 -2.52 11.07
C ASP A 33 3.54 -3.12 10.05
N GLU A 34 2.95 -4.25 10.43
CA GLU A 34 1.95 -5.00 9.64
C GLU A 34 0.62 -4.26 9.48
N THR A 35 0.42 -3.13 10.15
CA THR A 35 -0.79 -2.31 10.02
C THR A 35 -0.63 -1.17 9.01
N THR A 36 0.53 -1.07 8.34
CA THR A 36 0.81 -0.02 7.36
C THR A 36 0.01 -0.22 6.07
N ILE A 37 -1.20 0.35 6.02
CA ILE A 37 -2.13 0.26 4.87
C ILE A 37 -1.47 0.68 3.56
N ALA A 38 -0.70 1.78 3.56
CA ALA A 38 -0.02 2.30 2.37
C ALA A 38 0.89 1.25 1.71
N ALA A 39 1.63 0.47 2.51
CA ALA A 39 2.55 -0.52 1.99
C ALA A 39 1.84 -1.65 1.23
N TYR A 40 0.66 -2.07 1.70
CA TYR A 40 -0.17 -3.04 0.99
C TYR A 40 -0.77 -2.47 -0.30
N LEU A 41 -1.20 -1.20 -0.29
CA LEU A 41 -1.75 -0.55 -1.48
C LEU A 41 -0.68 -0.37 -2.58
N ASP A 42 0.52 0.05 -2.21
CA ASP A 42 1.62 0.21 -3.16
C ASP A 42 2.10 -1.16 -3.69
N LEU A 43 2.21 -2.19 -2.83
CA LEU A 43 2.50 -3.56 -3.29
C LEU A 43 1.43 -4.09 -4.24
N GLY A 44 0.15 -3.86 -3.94
CA GLY A 44 -0.97 -4.25 -4.81
C GLY A 44 -0.86 -3.59 -6.18
N SER A 45 -0.54 -2.30 -6.20
CA SER A 45 -0.33 -1.52 -7.43
C SER A 45 0.85 -2.06 -8.25
N ILE A 46 2.00 -2.35 -7.62
CA ILE A 46 3.15 -2.94 -8.31
C ILE A 46 2.81 -4.32 -8.88
N TYR A 47 2.16 -5.19 -8.11
CA TYR A 47 1.77 -6.50 -8.62
C TYR A 47 0.76 -6.42 -9.77
N LYS A 48 -0.11 -5.41 -9.79
CA LYS A 48 -1.02 -5.14 -10.91
C LYS A 48 -0.24 -4.71 -12.16
N LEU A 49 0.78 -3.85 -12.02
CA LEU A 49 1.68 -3.49 -13.14
C LEU A 49 2.42 -4.70 -13.70
N GLU A 50 2.78 -5.67 -12.85
CA GLU A 50 3.40 -6.94 -13.25
C GLU A 50 2.41 -7.98 -13.79
N ALA A 51 1.14 -7.61 -14.01
CA ALA A 51 0.05 -8.52 -14.40
C ALA A 51 -0.17 -9.71 -13.44
N ASN A 52 0.31 -9.60 -12.19
CA ASN A 52 0.12 -10.60 -11.15
C ASN A 52 -1.16 -10.32 -10.35
N SER A 53 -2.30 -10.47 -11.00
CA SER A 53 -3.61 -10.14 -10.43
C SER A 53 -3.92 -10.90 -9.13
N ARG A 54 -3.40 -12.13 -8.99
CA ARG A 54 -3.57 -12.92 -7.77
C ARG A 54 -2.92 -12.24 -6.56
N LYS A 55 -1.65 -11.84 -6.67
CA LYS A 55 -0.95 -11.16 -5.57
C LYS A 55 -1.46 -9.74 -5.37
N ALA A 56 -1.79 -9.03 -6.45
CA ALA A 56 -2.39 -7.70 -6.35
C ALA A 56 -3.66 -7.73 -5.51
N LYS A 57 -4.58 -8.65 -5.83
CA LYS A 57 -5.82 -8.84 -5.08
C LYS A 57 -5.55 -9.16 -3.61
N GLN A 58 -4.61 -10.06 -3.30
CA GLN A 58 -4.26 -10.38 -1.92
C GLN A 58 -3.81 -9.15 -1.13
N MET A 59 -2.97 -8.29 -1.71
CA MET A 59 -2.52 -7.08 -1.02
C MET A 59 -3.66 -6.07 -0.82
N PHE A 60 -4.50 -5.87 -1.83
CA PHE A 60 -5.64 -4.99 -1.71
C PHE A 60 -6.70 -5.50 -0.71
N ASP A 61 -6.94 -6.82 -0.66
CA ASP A 61 -7.84 -7.44 0.32
C ASP A 61 -7.35 -7.17 1.75
N THR A 62 -6.05 -7.36 2.03
CA THR A 62 -5.46 -7.03 3.33
C THR A 62 -5.57 -5.55 3.67
N ALA A 63 -5.33 -4.65 2.71
CA ALA A 63 -5.52 -3.21 2.92
C ALA A 63 -6.97 -2.86 3.29
N ILE A 64 -7.96 -3.49 2.64
CA ILE A 64 -9.38 -3.32 2.96
C ILE A 64 -9.70 -3.84 4.36
N GLU A 65 -9.16 -4.99 4.75
CA GLU A 65 -9.36 -5.54 6.11
C GLU A 65 -8.83 -4.61 7.19
N LEU A 66 -7.64 -4.01 6.98
CA LEU A 66 -7.07 -3.02 7.89
C LEU A 66 -7.92 -1.74 7.94
N LEU A 67 -8.36 -1.23 6.78
CA LEU A 67 -9.22 -0.05 6.70
C LEU A 67 -10.55 -0.24 7.43
N LYS A 68 -11.16 -1.43 7.34
CA LYS A 68 -12.42 -1.76 8.04
C LYS A 68 -12.30 -1.78 9.57
N LYS A 69 -11.08 -1.86 10.12
CA LYS A 69 -10.85 -1.75 11.57
C LYS A 69 -10.84 -0.30 12.07
N LEU A 70 -10.78 0.67 11.15
CA LEU A 70 -10.74 2.11 11.46
C LEU A 70 -12.13 2.74 11.31
N SER A 71 -12.34 3.88 11.98
CA SER A 71 -13.55 4.69 11.75
C SER A 71 -13.57 5.22 10.30
N PRO A 72 -14.72 5.19 9.60
CA PRO A 72 -14.85 5.73 8.24
C PRO A 72 -14.42 7.19 8.09
N ASP A 73 -14.52 7.98 9.16
CA ASP A 73 -14.12 9.40 9.20
C ASP A 73 -12.66 9.63 9.57
N THR A 74 -11.91 8.58 9.91
CA THR A 74 -10.47 8.68 10.18
C THR A 74 -9.76 9.14 8.92
N ASN A 75 -8.84 10.10 9.07
CA ASN A 75 -7.98 10.55 8.00
C ASN A 75 -6.68 9.74 8.01
N ILE A 76 -6.28 9.24 6.85
CA ILE A 76 -5.03 8.52 6.61
C ILE A 76 -4.17 9.35 5.67
N GLN A 77 -2.86 9.32 5.89
CA GLN A 77 -1.89 9.85 4.94
C GLN A 77 -1.53 8.77 3.92
N TYR A 78 -2.06 8.89 2.71
CA TYR A 78 -1.75 8.06 1.56
C TYR A 78 -1.91 8.88 0.28
N ARG A 79 -0.79 9.25 -0.36
CA ARG A 79 -0.74 10.17 -1.52
C ARG A 79 -1.47 11.49 -1.27
N GLY A 80 -1.45 11.94 -0.01
CA GLY A 80 -2.26 13.03 0.51
C GLY A 80 -3.11 12.59 1.70
N LYS A 81 -3.93 13.51 2.23
CA LYS A 81 -4.86 13.20 3.32
C LYS A 81 -6.18 12.73 2.74
N VAL A 82 -6.59 11.50 3.06
CA VAL A 82 -7.83 10.87 2.55
C VAL A 82 -8.62 10.24 3.70
N LYS A 83 -9.95 10.27 3.62
CA LYS A 83 -10.80 9.56 4.59
C LYS A 83 -10.81 8.06 4.33
N VAL A 84 -10.94 7.25 5.38
CA VAL A 84 -11.07 5.79 5.28
C VAL A 84 -12.21 5.38 4.34
N ALA A 85 -13.38 6.03 4.44
CA ALA A 85 -14.53 5.74 3.58
C ALA A 85 -14.21 5.94 2.09
N GLU A 86 -13.55 7.05 1.76
CA GLU A 86 -13.16 7.40 0.39
C GLU A 86 -12.11 6.44 -0.14
N LEU A 87 -11.10 6.12 0.68
CA LEU A 87 -10.03 5.21 0.31
C LEU A 87 -10.57 3.79 0.08
N LEU A 88 -11.50 3.31 0.91
CA LEU A 88 -12.16 2.01 0.71
C LEU A 88 -12.85 1.90 -0.65
N GLU A 89 -13.54 2.95 -1.09
CA GLU A 89 -14.20 2.96 -2.40
C GLU A 89 -13.18 3.01 -3.54
N GLN A 90 -12.12 3.81 -3.42
CA GLN A 90 -11.05 3.87 -4.43
C GLN A 90 -10.35 2.52 -4.61
N VAL A 91 -10.08 1.79 -3.53
CA VAL A 91 -9.40 0.49 -3.60
C VAL A 91 -10.29 -0.54 -4.32
N LYS A 92 -11.59 -0.58 -4.03
CA LYS A 92 -12.54 -1.48 -4.69
C LYS A 92 -12.67 -1.22 -6.18
N VAL A 93 -12.62 0.05 -6.60
CA VAL A 93 -12.70 0.43 -8.03
C VAL A 93 -11.42 0.03 -8.78
N ASN A 94 -10.27 0.00 -8.09
CA ASN A 94 -8.96 -0.23 -8.69
C ASN A 94 -8.47 -1.69 -8.62
N MET A 95 -9.18 -2.57 -7.91
CA MET A 95 -8.98 -4.03 -7.92
C MET A 95 -9.32 -4.64 -9.28
#